data_AF-A0A2T6FLH6-F1
#
_entry.id   AF-A0A2T6FLH6-F1
#
_cell.length_a   1.000
_cell.length_b   1.000
_cell.length_c   1.000
_cell.angle_alpha   90.00
_cell.angle_beta   90.00
_cell.angle_gamma   90.00
#
_symmetry.space_group_name_H-M   'P 1'
#
loop_
_entity.id
_entity.type
_entity.pdbx_description
1 polymer ?
#
loop_
_entity_poly.entity_id
_entity_poly.type
_entity_poly.pdbx_seq_one_letter_code
_entity_poly.pdbx_strand_id
1 'polypeptide(L)'
;MNKLISVIIILAASTVNAKEAEKNNLIKVPIRPECKSIFYPPDMDGKSRKWPDYALWDPSAAKPSAFKDPRTQNTFYVESDGRHLAAINSKGKLLWVRNPFEESEVQCEYRSPHPVITEIKIFENPESLKFSEDGPKLNLKHKFIMIYFDSSQFGIVDQENGDYVWLGQN
;
A
#
# COMPACT_ATOMS: atom_id res chain seq x y z
N MET A 1 40.79 40.80 -19.06
CA MET A 1 41.10 39.35 -19.08
C MET A 1 40.19 38.68 -18.05
N ASN A 2 39.17 37.97 -18.53
CA ASN A 2 38.04 37.48 -17.74
C ASN A 2 38.41 36.25 -16.92
N LYS A 3 37.99 36.25 -15.65
CA LYS A 3 38.14 35.14 -14.71
C LYS A 3 37.19 34.00 -15.09
N LEU A 4 37.72 32.80 -15.32
CA LEU A 4 36.94 31.56 -15.34
C LEU A 4 36.49 31.23 -13.91
N ILE A 5 35.18 31.15 -13.68
CA ILE A 5 34.61 30.58 -12.47
C ILE A 5 34.37 29.10 -12.77
N SER A 6 35.19 28.23 -12.17
CA SER A 6 34.92 26.78 -12.13
C SER A 6 33.79 26.51 -11.15
N VAL A 7 32.66 26.03 -11.66
CA VAL A 7 31.57 25.48 -10.85
C VAL A 7 31.89 24.01 -10.60
N ILE A 8 32.32 23.68 -9.38
CA ILE A 8 32.45 22.30 -8.92
C ILE A 8 31.05 21.85 -8.47
N ILE A 9 30.41 21.01 -9.28
CA ILE A 9 29.18 20.31 -8.90
C ILE A 9 29.60 19.13 -8.02
N ILE A 10 29.39 19.24 -6.71
CA ILE A 10 29.54 18.12 -5.79
C ILE A 10 28.28 17.26 -5.86
N LEU A 11 28.33 16.14 -6.59
CA LEU A 11 27.37 15.05 -6.43
C LEU A 11 27.66 14.33 -5.11
N ALA A 12 26.89 14.62 -4.07
CA ALA A 12 26.84 13.81 -2.86
C ALA A 12 25.78 12.71 -3.03
N ALA A 13 26.20 11.55 -3.53
CA ALA A 13 25.36 10.36 -3.57
C ALA A 13 25.45 9.60 -2.23
N SER A 14 24.27 9.35 -1.64
CA SER A 14 23.93 8.21 -0.79
C SER A 14 24.81 7.93 0.44
N THR A 15 24.61 8.72 1.50
CA THR A 15 24.62 8.18 2.87
C THR A 15 23.42 8.78 3.62
N VAL A 16 22.20 8.38 3.21
CA VAL A 16 21.03 8.56 4.09
C VAL A 16 21.33 7.71 5.32
N ASN A 17 21.64 8.43 6.38
CA ASN A 17 22.49 8.03 7.48
C ASN A 17 21.62 7.26 8.48
N ALA A 18 22.12 6.17 9.07
CA ALA A 18 21.38 5.44 10.11
C ALA A 18 20.94 6.36 11.29
N LYS A 19 21.62 7.50 11.48
CA LYS A 19 21.25 8.58 12.40
C LYS A 19 19.97 9.35 12.05
N GLU A 20 19.54 9.35 10.80
CA GLU A 20 18.33 10.05 10.36
C GLU A 20 17.06 9.23 10.67
N ALA A 21 17.19 7.90 10.75
CA ALA A 21 16.12 6.99 11.15
C ALA A 21 15.71 7.16 12.63
N GLU A 22 16.67 7.35 13.55
CA GLU A 22 16.40 7.66 14.97
C GLU A 22 15.75 9.04 15.16
N LYS A 23 16.02 9.99 14.27
CA LYS A 23 15.46 11.35 14.36
C LYS A 23 13.98 11.43 13.96
N ASN A 24 13.50 10.43 13.20
CA ASN A 24 12.18 10.44 12.55
C ASN A 24 11.24 9.32 13.04
N ASN A 25 11.53 8.65 14.16
CA ASN A 25 10.72 7.54 14.70
C ASN A 25 10.42 6.42 13.66
N LEU A 26 11.34 6.21 12.71
CA LEU A 26 11.16 5.20 11.68
C LEU A 26 11.33 3.80 12.29
N ILE A 27 10.44 2.89 11.93
CA ILE A 27 10.52 1.50 12.38
C ILE A 27 11.03 0.61 11.24
N LYS A 28 11.68 -0.49 11.62
CA LYS A 28 12.15 -1.51 10.68
C LYS A 28 11.02 -2.48 10.39
N VAL A 29 10.60 -2.54 9.14
CA VAL A 29 9.55 -3.46 8.66
C VAL A 29 10.20 -4.54 7.81
N PRO A 30 10.09 -5.83 8.18
CA PRO A 30 10.60 -6.93 7.37
C PRO A 30 10.04 -6.89 5.96
N ILE A 31 10.87 -7.22 4.97
CA ILE A 31 10.45 -7.37 3.57
C ILE A 31 10.55 -8.83 3.17
N ARG A 32 9.54 -9.32 2.45
CA ARG A 32 9.56 -10.66 1.87
C ARG A 32 10.73 -10.81 0.89
N PRO A 33 11.51 -11.91 0.96
CA PRO A 33 12.68 -12.12 0.11
C PRO A 33 12.41 -11.91 -1.39
N GLU A 34 11.27 -12.39 -1.88
CA GLU A 34 10.82 -12.28 -3.27
C GLU A 34 10.46 -10.83 -3.68
N CYS A 35 10.11 -9.97 -2.73
CA CYS A 35 9.76 -8.56 -2.97
C CYS A 35 10.95 -7.61 -2.80
N LYS A 36 12.12 -8.13 -2.41
CA LYS A 36 13.29 -7.35 -2.03
C LYS A 36 13.83 -6.45 -3.15
N SER A 37 13.73 -6.90 -4.40
CA SER A 37 14.17 -6.15 -5.59
C SER A 37 13.38 -4.86 -5.84
N ILE A 38 12.21 -4.71 -5.20
CA ILE A 38 11.40 -3.50 -5.29
C ILE A 38 11.97 -2.37 -4.42
N PHE A 39 12.59 -2.72 -3.30
CA PHE A 39 13.12 -1.75 -2.33
C PHE A 39 14.60 -1.44 -2.51
N TYR A 40 15.34 -2.37 -3.12
CA TYR A 40 16.77 -2.20 -3.32
C TYR A 40 17.14 -2.37 -4.79
N PRO A 41 17.96 -1.48 -5.34
CA PRO A 41 18.34 -1.57 -6.74
C PRO A 41 19.12 -2.87 -7.00
N PRO A 42 19.05 -3.41 -8.23
CA PRO A 42 19.95 -4.46 -8.64
C PRO A 42 21.41 -3.99 -8.53
N ASP A 43 22.33 -4.93 -8.33
CA ASP A 43 23.77 -4.62 -8.28
C ASP A 43 24.29 -4.29 -9.69
N MET A 44 24.19 -3.02 -10.07
CA MET A 44 24.55 -2.54 -11.42
C MET A 44 26.06 -2.42 -11.65
N ASP A 45 26.88 -2.45 -10.58
CA ASP A 45 28.33 -2.31 -10.62
C ASP A 45 29.09 -3.64 -10.48
N GLY A 46 28.37 -4.77 -10.56
CA GLY A 46 28.95 -6.11 -10.43
C GLY A 46 29.43 -6.45 -9.02
N LYS A 47 29.21 -5.58 -8.03
CA LYS A 47 29.52 -5.85 -6.62
C LYS A 47 28.28 -6.35 -5.92
N SER A 48 28.30 -7.60 -5.46
CA SER A 48 27.21 -8.15 -4.66
C SER A 48 27.08 -7.39 -3.34
N ARG A 49 25.98 -6.64 -3.17
CA ARG A 49 25.66 -5.98 -1.89
C ARG A 49 24.75 -6.88 -1.07
N LYS A 50 25.06 -6.99 0.23
CA LYS A 50 24.15 -7.59 1.18
C LYS A 50 23.10 -6.56 1.61
N TRP A 51 22.01 -6.50 0.87
CA TRP A 51 20.86 -5.67 1.22
C TRP A 51 20.22 -6.13 2.55
N PRO A 52 19.70 -5.23 3.39
CA PRO A 52 18.97 -5.59 4.60
C PRO A 52 17.68 -6.34 4.26
N ASP A 53 17.15 -7.10 5.20
CA ASP A 53 15.87 -7.82 5.12
C ASP A 53 14.68 -6.98 5.62
N TYR A 54 14.88 -5.67 5.80
CA TYR A 54 13.88 -4.72 6.27
C TYR A 54 14.00 -3.38 5.55
N ALA A 55 12.88 -2.70 5.33
CA ALA A 55 12.85 -1.28 4.98
C ALA A 55 12.38 -0.44 6.17
N LEU A 56 12.71 0.84 6.11
CA LEU A 56 12.26 1.80 7.12
C LEU A 56 10.86 2.29 6.75
N TRP A 57 9.99 2.43 7.74
CA TRP A 57 8.63 2.95 7.59
C TRP A 57 8.33 4.01 8.64
N ASP A 58 7.55 5.01 8.23
CA ASP A 58 7.06 6.08 9.10
C ASP A 58 5.62 5.76 9.56
N PRO A 59 5.40 5.42 10.84
CA PRO A 59 4.07 5.10 11.34
C PRO A 59 3.09 6.27 11.34
N SER A 60 3.56 7.52 11.21
CA SER A 60 2.68 8.69 11.17
C SER A 60 1.80 8.77 9.91
N ALA A 61 2.09 7.95 8.90
CA ALA A 61 1.25 7.78 7.72
C ALA A 61 -0.09 7.09 8.05
N ALA A 62 -0.11 6.22 9.06
CA ALA A 62 -1.31 5.52 9.50
C ALA A 62 -2.31 6.49 10.16
N LYS A 63 -3.51 6.58 9.59
CA LYS A 63 -4.59 7.42 10.11
C LYS A 63 -5.91 6.68 10.05
N PRO A 64 -6.68 6.65 11.15
CA PRO A 64 -8.02 6.11 11.10
C PRO A 64 -8.88 6.98 10.18
N SER A 65 -9.77 6.35 9.42
CA SER A 65 -10.70 7.04 8.55
C SER A 65 -12.00 6.26 8.44
N ALA A 66 -13.07 6.93 8.03
CA ALA A 66 -14.37 6.30 7.85
C ALA A 66 -14.99 6.72 6.53
N PHE A 67 -15.56 5.74 5.83
CA PHE A 67 -16.30 5.95 4.60
C PHE A 67 -17.67 5.28 4.73
N LYS A 68 -18.75 6.04 4.53
CA LYS A 68 -20.11 5.49 4.53
C LYS A 68 -20.58 5.30 3.10
N ASP A 69 -20.88 4.06 2.71
CA ASP A 69 -21.41 3.77 1.39
C ASP A 69 -22.92 4.09 1.35
N PRO A 70 -23.37 5.03 0.49
CA PRO A 70 -24.79 5.40 0.42
C PRO A 70 -25.68 4.27 -0.13
N ARG A 71 -25.12 3.28 -0.85
CA ARG A 71 -25.87 2.19 -1.50
C ARG A 71 -26.33 1.14 -0.50
N THR A 72 -25.47 0.81 0.46
CA THR A 72 -25.70 -0.24 1.47
C THR A 72 -25.93 0.31 2.87
N GLN A 73 -25.61 1.60 3.09
CA GLN A 73 -25.55 2.24 4.40
C GLN A 73 -24.53 1.59 5.35
N ASN A 74 -23.63 0.76 4.83
CA ASN A 74 -22.48 0.24 5.58
C ASN A 74 -21.43 1.33 5.74
N THR A 75 -20.79 1.35 6.90
CA THR A 75 -19.63 2.18 7.20
C THR A 75 -18.39 1.29 7.16
N PHE A 76 -17.41 1.71 6.37
CA PHE A 76 -16.08 1.12 6.30
C PHE A 76 -15.15 1.98 7.12
N TYR A 77 -14.61 1.41 8.19
CA TYR A 77 -13.73 2.09 9.12
C TYR A 77 -12.32 1.53 8.98
N VAL A 78 -11.37 2.39 8.62
CA VAL A 78 -9.94 2.09 8.70
C VAL A 78 -9.52 2.31 10.14
N GLU A 79 -8.93 1.29 10.75
CA GLU A 79 -8.49 1.36 12.14
C GLU A 79 -7.25 2.25 12.32
N SER A 80 -6.82 2.45 13.57
CA SER A 80 -5.73 3.36 13.91
C SER A 80 -4.38 2.98 13.30
N ASP A 81 -4.19 1.72 12.94
CA ASP A 81 -2.98 1.27 12.25
C ASP A 81 -2.98 1.58 10.75
N GLY A 82 -4.08 2.10 10.21
CA GLY A 82 -4.22 2.46 8.82
C GLY A 82 -4.38 1.26 7.88
N ARG A 83 -4.47 0.03 8.37
CA ARG A 83 -4.35 -1.19 7.55
C ARG A 83 -5.55 -2.10 7.70
N HIS A 84 -6.08 -2.23 8.92
CA HIS A 84 -7.30 -2.98 9.13
C HIS A 84 -8.51 -2.19 8.67
N LEU A 85 -9.38 -2.86 7.94
CA LEU A 85 -10.65 -2.36 7.45
C LEU A 85 -11.78 -3.14 8.11
N ALA A 86 -12.65 -2.43 8.82
CA ALA A 86 -13.84 -2.97 9.44
C ALA A 86 -15.09 -2.53 8.66
N ALA A 87 -16.03 -3.45 8.43
CA ALA A 87 -17.36 -3.10 7.91
C ALA A 87 -18.41 -3.17 9.01
N ILE A 88 -19.18 -2.10 9.14
CA ILE A 88 -20.20 -1.92 10.17
C ILE A 88 -21.50 -1.54 9.47
N ASN A 89 -22.58 -2.28 9.73
CA ASN A 89 -23.86 -1.97 9.09
C ASN A 89 -24.55 -0.74 9.70
N SER A 90 -25.67 -0.32 9.10
CA SER A 90 -26.45 0.84 9.54
C SER A 90 -27.01 0.76 10.97
N LYS A 91 -27.02 -0.44 11.58
CA LYS A 91 -27.44 -0.67 12.96
C LYS A 91 -26.26 -0.69 13.95
N GLY A 92 -25.04 -0.41 13.47
CA GLY A 92 -23.82 -0.47 14.29
C GLY A 92 -23.30 -1.89 14.51
N LYS A 93 -23.83 -2.91 13.83
CA LYS A 93 -23.31 -4.28 13.93
C LYS A 93 -22.06 -4.43 13.07
N LEU A 94 -20.97 -4.88 13.68
CA LEU A 94 -19.75 -5.32 12.98
C LEU A 94 -20.06 -6.53 12.10
N LEU A 95 -19.70 -6.44 10.82
CA LEU A 95 -19.89 -7.50 9.82
C LEU A 95 -18.62 -8.33 9.68
N TRP A 96 -17.48 -7.66 9.50
CA TRP A 96 -16.16 -8.27 9.37
C TRP A 96 -15.05 -7.25 9.65
N VAL A 97 -13.83 -7.75 9.90
CA VAL A 97 -12.58 -6.99 9.98
C VAL A 97 -11.54 -7.76 9.17
N ARG A 98 -10.80 -7.06 8.32
CA ARG A 98 -9.80 -7.63 7.39
C ARG A 98 -8.57 -6.76 7.30
N ASN A 99 -7.44 -7.35 6.93
CA ASN A 99 -6.26 -6.61 6.47
C ASN A 99 -6.06 -6.87 4.97
N PRO A 100 -6.66 -6.03 4.10
CA PRO A 100 -6.67 -6.29 2.65
C PRO A 100 -5.28 -6.50 2.05
N PHE A 101 -4.27 -5.79 2.55
CA PHE A 101 -2.93 -5.88 1.98
C PHE A 101 -2.21 -7.19 2.35
N GLU A 102 -2.31 -7.61 3.61
CA GLU A 102 -1.62 -8.82 4.11
C GLU A 102 -2.30 -10.11 3.69
N GLU A 103 -3.62 -10.09 3.52
CA GLU A 103 -4.39 -11.27 3.11
C GLU A 103 -4.24 -11.57 1.60
N SER A 104 -3.63 -10.66 0.82
CA SER A 104 -3.30 -10.88 -0.59
C SER A 104 -1.86 -11.37 -0.76
N GLU A 105 -1.70 -12.67 -0.97
CA GLU A 105 -0.39 -13.27 -1.26
C GLU A 105 0.18 -12.88 -2.64
N VAL A 106 -0.68 -12.35 -3.54
CA VAL A 106 -0.36 -12.14 -4.95
C VAL A 106 0.53 -10.91 -5.18
N GLN A 107 0.40 -9.88 -4.33
CA GLN A 107 1.08 -8.61 -4.53
C GLN A 107 2.30 -8.48 -3.62
N CYS A 108 3.37 -7.87 -4.12
CA CYS A 108 4.48 -7.40 -3.30
C CYS A 108 4.23 -5.98 -2.79
N GLU A 109 4.84 -5.61 -1.65
CA GLU A 109 4.86 -4.23 -1.19
C GLU A 109 5.60 -3.33 -2.20
N TYR A 110 5.04 -2.15 -2.51
CA TYR A 110 5.61 -1.20 -3.47
C TYR A 110 5.74 0.20 -2.86
N ARG A 111 6.90 0.87 -2.98
CA ARG A 111 7.19 2.23 -2.42
C ARG A 111 7.08 2.40 -0.89
N SER A 112 6.24 1.63 -0.22
CA SER A 112 6.02 1.58 1.23
C SER A 112 6.10 0.11 1.65
N PRO A 113 6.96 -0.27 2.63
CA PRO A 113 7.04 -1.65 3.11
C PRO A 113 5.89 -2.01 4.04
N HIS A 114 5.05 -1.05 4.40
CA HIS A 114 3.92 -1.26 5.29
C HIS A 114 2.72 -0.44 4.80
N PRO A 115 2.10 -0.85 3.66
CA PRO A 115 1.11 -0.02 3.00
C PRO A 115 -0.12 0.23 3.88
N VAL A 116 -0.57 1.47 3.92
CA VAL A 116 -1.77 1.93 4.65
C VAL A 116 -2.84 2.42 3.68
N ILE A 117 -4.11 2.21 4.03
CA ILE A 117 -5.27 2.65 3.28
C ILE A 117 -5.38 4.17 3.38
N THR A 118 -5.30 4.85 2.24
CA THR A 118 -5.37 6.32 2.15
C THR A 118 -6.70 6.82 1.61
N GLU A 119 -7.42 5.99 0.85
CA GLU A 119 -8.66 6.39 0.21
C GLU A 119 -9.60 5.19 0.02
N ILE A 120 -10.90 5.43 0.18
CA ILE A 120 -11.98 4.48 -0.11
C ILE A 120 -12.96 5.13 -1.09
N LYS A 121 -13.29 4.43 -2.17
CA LYS A 121 -14.25 4.86 -3.20
C LYS A 121 -15.32 3.81 -3.45
N ILE A 122 -16.46 4.28 -3.95
CA ILE A 122 -17.48 3.43 -4.56
C ILE A 122 -16.88 2.80 -5.84
N PHE A 123 -17.04 1.48 -5.98
CA PHE A 123 -16.79 0.78 -7.23
C PHE A 123 -18.13 0.29 -7.80
N GLU A 124 -18.53 0.82 -8.97
CA GLU A 124 -19.88 0.61 -9.52
C GLU A 124 -19.98 -0.55 -10.51
N ASN A 125 -18.91 -0.83 -11.26
CA ASN A 125 -18.95 -1.71 -12.43
C ASN A 125 -17.99 -2.91 -12.29
N PRO A 126 -18.25 -3.87 -11.37
CA PRO A 126 -17.39 -5.04 -11.20
C PRO A 126 -17.33 -5.95 -12.42
N GLU A 127 -18.34 -5.93 -13.28
CA GLU A 127 -18.34 -6.63 -14.56
C GLU A 127 -17.23 -6.16 -15.51
N SER A 128 -16.76 -4.92 -15.36
CA SER A 128 -15.62 -4.43 -16.13
C SER A 128 -14.38 -5.27 -15.90
N LEU A 129 -14.19 -5.89 -14.73
CA LEU A 129 -12.98 -6.66 -14.42
C LEU A 129 -12.92 -8.05 -15.07
N LYS A 130 -13.96 -8.47 -15.80
CA LYS A 130 -14.01 -9.76 -16.50
C LYS A 130 -13.36 -9.71 -17.89
N PHE A 131 -12.13 -9.18 -17.97
CA PHE A 131 -11.44 -9.04 -19.25
C PHE A 131 -10.80 -10.35 -19.77
N SER A 132 -10.70 -11.40 -18.93
CA SER A 132 -10.17 -12.72 -19.32
C SER A 132 -10.79 -13.85 -18.47
N GLU A 133 -10.68 -15.09 -18.94
CA GLU A 133 -11.10 -16.30 -18.19
C GLU A 133 -10.34 -16.46 -16.85
N ASP A 134 -9.13 -15.91 -16.77
CA ASP A 134 -8.26 -15.88 -15.59
C ASP A 134 -8.50 -14.68 -14.67
N GLY A 135 -9.50 -13.85 -14.97
CA GLY A 135 -9.86 -12.69 -14.14
C GLY A 135 -10.34 -13.08 -12.73
N PRO A 136 -10.43 -12.11 -11.81
CA PRO A 136 -10.88 -12.38 -10.45
C PRO A 136 -12.30 -12.95 -10.45
N LYS A 137 -12.52 -14.01 -9.66
CA LYS A 137 -13.82 -14.66 -9.52
C LYS A 137 -14.73 -13.86 -8.59
N LEU A 138 -15.37 -12.83 -9.14
CA LEU A 138 -16.25 -11.92 -8.40
C LEU A 138 -17.70 -12.42 -8.37
N ASN A 139 -18.36 -12.28 -7.22
CA ASN A 139 -19.82 -12.37 -7.15
C ASN A 139 -20.44 -11.04 -7.57
N LEU A 140 -20.88 -10.94 -8.84
CA LEU A 140 -21.44 -9.70 -9.40
C LEU A 140 -22.75 -9.22 -8.74
N LYS A 141 -23.37 -10.03 -7.87
CA LYS A 141 -24.53 -9.58 -7.07
C LYS A 141 -24.10 -8.72 -5.89
N HIS A 142 -22.85 -8.84 -5.45
CA HIS A 142 -22.33 -8.08 -4.33
C HIS A 142 -21.99 -6.65 -4.75
N LYS A 143 -21.85 -5.79 -3.75
CA LYS A 143 -21.30 -4.44 -3.92
C LYS A 143 -19.85 -4.44 -3.50
N PHE A 144 -19.06 -3.59 -4.15
CA PHE A 144 -17.64 -3.48 -3.93
C PHE A 144 -17.27 -2.04 -3.62
N ILE A 145 -16.26 -1.86 -2.79
CA ILE A 145 -15.53 -0.59 -2.67
C ILE A 145 -14.14 -0.77 -3.27
N MET A 146 -13.55 0.32 -3.71
CA MET A 146 -12.15 0.37 -4.12
C MET A 146 -11.34 1.05 -3.03
N ILE A 147 -10.19 0.49 -2.70
CA ILE A 147 -9.26 1.04 -1.71
C ILE A 147 -7.93 1.35 -2.38
N TYR A 148 -7.32 2.45 -1.95
CA TYR A 148 -5.98 2.87 -2.39
C TYR A 148 -5.05 2.88 -1.20
N PHE A 149 -3.79 2.53 -1.47
CA PHE A 149 -2.73 2.53 -0.48
C PHE A 149 -1.73 3.66 -0.73
N ASP A 150 -1.03 4.09 0.31
CA ASP A 150 0.12 5.00 0.22
C ASP A 150 1.26 4.45 -0.67
N SER A 151 1.31 3.12 -0.82
CA SER A 151 2.17 2.41 -1.77
C SER A 151 1.86 2.69 -3.24
N SER A 152 0.81 3.46 -3.56
CA SER A 152 0.27 3.63 -4.93
C SER A 152 -0.36 2.37 -5.51
N GLN A 153 -0.53 1.31 -4.70
CA GLN A 153 -1.28 0.12 -5.07
C GLN A 153 -2.76 0.33 -4.78
N PHE A 154 -3.61 -0.43 -5.46
CA PHE A 154 -5.06 -0.37 -5.24
C PHE A 154 -5.72 -1.70 -5.56
N GLY A 155 -6.93 -1.87 -5.03
CA GLY A 155 -7.76 -3.02 -5.33
C GLY A 155 -9.20 -2.81 -4.87
N ILE A 156 -10.02 -3.84 -5.01
CA ILE A 156 -11.42 -3.82 -4.58
C ILE A 156 -11.65 -4.74 -3.40
N VAL A 157 -12.60 -4.38 -2.55
CA VAL A 157 -13.07 -5.17 -1.42
C VAL A 157 -14.55 -5.48 -1.61
N ASP A 158 -14.90 -6.75 -1.50
CA ASP A 158 -16.28 -7.22 -1.45
C ASP A 158 -16.92 -6.81 -0.11
N GLN A 159 -18.03 -6.07 -0.18
CA GLN A 159 -18.66 -5.54 1.03
C GLN A 159 -19.30 -6.61 1.92
N GLU A 160 -19.62 -7.78 1.38
CA GLU A 160 -20.33 -8.83 2.13
C GLU A 160 -19.39 -9.63 3.02
N ASN A 161 -18.17 -9.93 2.56
CA ASN A 161 -17.22 -10.82 3.26
C ASN A 161 -15.84 -10.19 3.55
N GLY A 162 -15.57 -9.00 2.98
CA GLY A 162 -14.31 -8.29 3.11
C GLY A 162 -13.17 -8.83 2.26
N ASP A 163 -13.46 -9.75 1.33
CA ASP A 163 -12.44 -10.33 0.45
C ASP A 163 -11.84 -9.24 -0.44
N TYR A 164 -10.51 -9.17 -0.46
CA TYR A 164 -9.77 -8.19 -1.24
C TYR A 164 -9.21 -8.79 -2.53
N VAL A 165 -9.32 -8.03 -3.62
CA VAL A 165 -8.74 -8.36 -4.92
C VAL A 165 -7.82 -7.22 -5.34
N TRP A 166 -6.53 -7.53 -5.49
CA TRP A 166 -5.55 -6.61 -6.04
C TRP A 166 -5.84 -6.33 -7.51
N LEU A 167 -5.81 -5.05 -7.91
CA LEU A 167 -6.06 -4.62 -9.29
C LEU A 167 -4.86 -3.96 -9.98
N GLY A 168 -3.89 -3.46 -9.22
CA GLY A 168 -2.68 -2.90 -9.80
C GLY A 168 -1.95 -1.89 -8.93
N GLN A 169 -1.11 -1.10 -9.60
CA GLN A 169 -0.28 -0.05 -9.03
C GLN A 169 -0.16 1.12 -10.03
N ASN A 170 -0.07 2.35 -9.50
CA ASN A 170 0.16 3.58 -10.27
C ASN A 170 1.59 4.11 -10.15
#